data_AF-A0A5S4EX43-F1
#
_entry.id   AF-A0A5S4EX43-F1
#
_cell.length_a   1.000
_cell.length_b   1.000
_cell.length_c   1.000
_cell.angle_alpha   90.00
_cell.angle_beta   90.00
_cell.angle_gamma   90.00
#
_symmetry.space_group_name_H-M   'P 1'
#
loop_
_entity.id
_entity.type
_entity.pdbx_description
1 polymer ?
#
loop_
_entity_poly.entity_id
_entity_poly.type
_entity_poly.pdbx_seq_one_letter_code
_entity_poly.pdbx_strand_id
1 'polypeptide(L)' 'GLGLSIVRAIVAAHGGEVGAVARPEGGLRVTVRLPRGGA' A
#
# COMPACT_ATOMS: atom_id res chain seq x y z
N GLY A 1 14.39 -1.40 6.15
CA GLY A 1 13.23 -0.49 6.20
C GLY A 1 12.82 0.13 4.86
N LEU A 2 13.46 -0.22 3.74
CA LEU A 2 13.24 0.47 2.45
C LEU A 2 12.01 -0.03 1.65
N GLY A 3 11.56 -1.26 1.89
CA GLY A 3 10.48 -1.87 1.10
C GLY A 3 9.20 -1.05 1.12
N LEU A 4 8.69 -0.71 2.31
CA LEU A 4 7.43 0.03 2.43
C LEU A 4 7.55 1.48 1.92
N SER A 5 8.73 2.11 2.04
CA SER A 5 8.95 3.44 1.49
C SER A 5 8.94 3.45 -0.04
N ILE A 6 9.50 2.42 -0.68
CA ILE A 6 9.43 2.25 -2.14
C ILE A 6 7.99 2.02 -2.59
N VAL A 7 7.27 1.11 -1.92
CA VAL A 7 5.85 0.84 -2.23
C VAL A 7 5.01 2.10 -2.10
N ARG A 8 5.20 2.88 -1.02
CA ARG A 8 4.51 4.16 -0.84
C ARG A 8 4.77 5.12 -1.99
N ALA A 9 6.02 5.24 -2.45
CA ALA A 9 6.37 6.12 -3.56
C ALA A 9 5.69 5.68 -4.87
N ILE A 10 5.72 4.39 -5.18
CA ILE A 10 5.07 3.82 -6.37
C ILE A 10 3.56 4.04 -6.32
N VAL A 11 2.91 3.70 -5.21
CA VAL A 11 1.46 3.81 -5.06
C VAL A 11 1.00 5.27 -5.15
N ALA A 12 1.74 6.21 -4.53
CA ALA A 12 1.46 7.63 -4.64
C ALA A 12 1.61 8.14 -6.08
N ALA A 13 2.64 7.69 -6.82
CA ALA A 13 2.83 8.05 -8.23
C ALA A 13 1.68 7.58 -9.14
N HIS A 14 0.93 6.54 -8.73
CA HIS A 14 -0.25 6.04 -9.44
C HIS A 14 -1.58 6.61 -8.89
N GLY A 15 -1.51 7.66 -8.05
CA GLY A 15 -2.71 8.27 -7.46
C GLY A 15 -3.44 7.38 -6.45
N GLY A 16 -2.72 6.41 -5.87
CA GLY A 16 -3.27 5.48 -4.89
C GLY A 16 -2.79 5.73 -3.46
N GLU A 17 -3.21 4.83 -2.57
CA GLU A 17 -2.85 4.83 -1.16
C GLU A 17 -2.42 3.45 -0.68
N VAL A 18 -1.47 3.40 0.26
CA VAL A 18 -1.02 2.17 0.92
C VAL A 18 -1.05 2.30 2.43
N GLY A 19 -1.58 1.28 3.10
CA GLY A 19 -1.59 1.14 4.56
C GLY A 19 -1.05 -0.21 5.00
N ALA A 20 -0.47 -0.24 6.20
CA ALA A 20 0.06 -1.46 6.82
C ALA A 20 -0.35 -1.48 8.30
N VAL A 21 -1.02 -2.55 8.73
CA VAL A 21 -1.56 -2.68 10.09
C VAL A 21 -1.18 -4.05 10.64
N ALA A 22 -0.59 -4.07 11.85
CA ALA A 22 -0.33 -5.30 12.57
C ALA A 22 -1.65 -5.96 12.98
N ARG A 23 -1.74 -7.28 12.83
CA ARG A 23 -2.97 -8.01 13.15
C ARG A 23 -2.94 -8.52 14.60
N PRO A 24 -4.07 -8.50 15.33
CA PRO A 24 -4.13 -9.01 16.71
C PRO A 24 -3.67 -10.47 16.85
N GLU A 25 -3.88 -11.27 15.81
CA GLU A 25 -3.53 -12.70 15.78
C GLU A 25 -2.06 -12.94 15.37
N GLY A 26 -1.30 -11.87 15.11
CA GLY A 26 0.04 -11.91 14.56
C GLY A 26 0.09 -11.68 13.05
N GLY A 27 1.26 -11.25 12.58
CA GLY A 27 1.51 -10.91 11.17
C GLY A 27 1.07 -9.50 10.78
N LEU A 28 1.00 -9.24 9.47
CA LEU A 28 0.78 -7.91 8.91
C LEU A 28 -0.29 -7.95 7.82
N ARG A 29 -1.24 -7.03 7.86
CA ARG A 29 -2.15 -6.75 6.74
C ARG A 29 -1.65 -5.51 6.01
N VAL A 30 -1.37 -5.66 4.72
CA VAL A 30 -1.07 -4.55 3.82
C VAL A 30 -2.26 -4.34 2.89
N THR A 31 -2.69 -3.09 2.72
CA THR A 31 -3.81 -2.73 1.83
C THR A 31 -3.34 -1.66 0.86
N VAL A 32 -3.55 -1.91 -0.42
CA VAL A 32 -3.25 -0.97 -1.50
C VAL A 32 -4.57 -0.61 -2.19
N ARG A 33 -4.83 0.67 -2.37
CA ARG A 33 -5.96 1.20 -3.13
C ARG A 33 -5.41 1.96 -4.32
N LEU A 34 -5.90 1.64 -5.51
CA LEU A 34 -5.53 2.30 -6.75
C LEU A 34 -6.79 2.78 -7.47
N PRO A 35 -6.72 3.89 -8.22
CA PRO A 35 -7.76 4.24 -9.17
C PRO A 35 -7.98 3.08 -10.15
N ARG A 36 -9.24 2.85 -10.55
CA ARG A 36 -9.53 1.92 -11.64
C ARG A 36 -9.00 2.56 -12.93
N GLY A 37 -8.28 1.78 -13.75
CA GLY A 37 -7.87 2.24 -15.07
C GLY A 37 -9.08 2.73 -15.87
N GLY A 38 -8.90 3.84 -16.60
CA GLY A 38 -9.90 4.31 -17.57
C GLY A 38 -10.14 3.27 -18.66
N ALA A 39 -11.31 3.36 -19.30
CA ALA A 39 -11.69 2.48 -20.41
C ALA A 39 -10.78 2.65 -21.64
#